data_AF-A0A7C2B482-F1
#
_entry.id   AF-A0A7C2B482-F1
#
_cell.length_a   1.000
_cell.length_b   1.000
_cell.length_c   1.000
_cell.angle_alpha   90.00
_cell.angle_beta   90.00
_cell.angle_gamma   90.00
#
_symmetry.space_group_name_H-M   'P 1'
#
loop_
_entity.id
_entity.type
_entity.pdbx_description
1 polymer ?
#
loop_
_entity_poly.entity_id
_entity_poly.type
_entity_poly.pdbx_seq_one_letter_code
_entity_poly.pdbx_strand_id
1 'polypeptide(L)'
;MENKEKGRWDKVAIILQPVGGLLTALAVGALGFFGSNFLAERQAMETESRERMQATEARVRLYSELMSKREEAESSLRKDMFKSIIDSFLKPKSASLEEKVLNLELLAYNFHESLNLEPLFIHLKKQITLSKDSGKQAYLDWLNKVAREIARKQLLILEGAGKKFDRTIDLKALRKTPGGTVLEECTLTVDKIERHFRIIVLEADSETKEIKVRLEIRTDKEGVEETERNEAEFWVGFFDFPMIDNTRLSHDQRCAIVLDEFSKSSAKITVVYFPGSYASLKEKPYYEEVRQHLLPD
;
A
#
# COMPACT_ATOMS: atom_id res chain seq x y z
N MET A 1 -32.07 -63.32 91.53
CA MET A 1 -32.22 -62.01 90.85
C MET A 1 -30.93 -61.75 90.11
N GLU A 2 -30.99 -61.91 88.79
CA GLU A 2 -29.91 -61.73 87.82
C GLU A 2 -29.39 -60.29 87.81
N ASN A 3 -28.07 -60.11 87.77
CA ASN A 3 -27.47 -58.86 87.31
C ASN A 3 -26.48 -59.20 86.20
N LYS A 4 -26.91 -58.97 84.96
CA LYS A 4 -26.20 -59.33 83.73
C LYS A 4 -25.27 -58.19 83.36
N GLU A 5 -23.96 -58.39 83.52
CA GLU A 5 -22.94 -57.40 83.16
C GLU A 5 -23.03 -57.06 81.68
N LYS A 6 -23.23 -55.77 81.37
CA LYS A 6 -23.18 -55.23 80.01
C LYS A 6 -21.74 -55.29 79.49
N GLY A 7 -21.53 -56.15 78.49
CA GLY A 7 -20.25 -56.36 77.84
C GLY A 7 -19.71 -55.08 77.19
N ARG A 8 -18.38 -54.93 77.22
CA ARG A 8 -17.63 -53.76 76.72
C ARG A 8 -17.98 -53.34 75.28
N TRP A 9 -18.59 -54.24 74.49
CA TRP A 9 -19.06 -54.00 73.13
C TRP A 9 -20.34 -53.15 73.03
N ASP A 10 -21.27 -53.24 73.99
CA ASP A 10 -22.47 -52.38 74.02
C ASP A 10 -22.12 -50.92 74.30
N LYS A 11 -21.07 -50.68 75.10
CA LYS A 11 -20.56 -49.33 75.38
C LYS A 11 -19.89 -48.70 74.17
N VAL A 12 -19.26 -49.50 73.30
CA VAL A 12 -18.70 -49.02 72.03
C VAL A 12 -19.81 -48.71 71.03
N ALA A 13 -20.87 -49.53 70.97
CA ALA A 13 -22.03 -49.31 70.08
C ALA A 13 -22.83 -48.04 70.42
N ILE A 14 -23.00 -47.71 71.71
CA ILE A 14 -23.68 -46.48 72.17
C ILE A 14 -22.90 -45.22 71.79
N ILE A 15 -21.56 -45.30 71.71
CA ILE A 15 -20.70 -44.19 71.27
C ILE A 15 -20.65 -44.13 69.73
N LEU A 16 -20.73 -45.27 69.03
CA LEU A 16 -20.63 -45.33 67.57
C LEU A 16 -21.93 -44.90 66.85
N GLN A 17 -23.11 -45.07 67.47
CA GLN A 17 -24.41 -44.72 66.87
C GLN A 17 -24.53 -43.24 66.41
N PRO A 18 -24.13 -42.24 67.21
CA PRO A 18 -24.14 -40.84 66.77
C PRO A 18 -22.92 -40.47 65.88
N VAL A 19 -21.83 -41.24 65.94
CA VAL A 19 -20.60 -40.99 65.17
C VAL A 19 -20.77 -41.38 63.70
N GLY A 20 -21.60 -42.38 63.40
CA GLY A 20 -21.91 -42.80 62.03
C GLY A 20 -22.46 -41.66 61.16
N GLY A 21 -23.47 -40.93 61.65
CA GLY A 21 -24.05 -39.80 60.92
C GLY A 21 -23.07 -38.63 60.72
N LEU A 22 -22.17 -38.43 61.68
CA LEU A 22 -21.13 -37.39 61.65
C LEU A 22 -20.04 -37.72 60.61
N LEU A 23 -19.67 -39.00 60.48
CA LEU A 23 -18.74 -39.48 59.45
C LEU A 23 -19.34 -39.39 58.05
N THR A 24 -20.64 -39.71 57.88
CA THR A 24 -21.30 -39.55 56.57
C THR A 24 -21.41 -38.08 56.18
N ALA A 25 -21.72 -37.19 57.14
CA ALA A 25 -21.75 -35.75 56.90
C ALA A 25 -20.37 -35.19 56.54
N LEU A 26 -19.30 -35.66 57.21
CA LEU A 26 -17.91 -35.32 56.86
C LEU A 26 -17.52 -35.82 55.47
N ALA A 27 -17.91 -37.04 55.11
CA ALA A 27 -17.61 -37.61 53.79
C ALA A 27 -18.34 -36.85 52.67
N VAL A 28 -19.62 -36.51 52.86
CA VAL A 28 -20.40 -35.71 51.92
C VAL A 28 -19.85 -34.28 51.82
N GLY A 29 -19.48 -33.67 52.95
CA GLY A 29 -18.84 -32.36 52.98
C GLY A 29 -17.49 -32.33 52.27
N ALA A 30 -16.65 -33.36 52.48
CA ALA A 30 -15.36 -33.49 51.83
C ALA A 30 -15.51 -33.72 50.32
N LEU A 31 -16.41 -34.61 49.90
CA LEU A 31 -16.71 -34.84 48.47
C LEU A 31 -17.29 -33.58 47.80
N GLY A 32 -18.16 -32.84 48.49
CA GLY A 32 -18.67 -31.56 48.02
C GLY A 32 -17.55 -30.53 47.87
N PHE A 33 -16.64 -30.43 48.83
CA PHE A 33 -15.51 -29.49 48.79
C PHE A 33 -14.51 -29.82 47.67
N PHE A 34 -14.08 -31.09 47.56
CA PHE A 34 -13.15 -31.51 46.51
C PHE A 34 -13.78 -31.51 45.12
N GLY A 35 -15.05 -31.92 44.99
CA GLY A 35 -15.79 -31.86 43.73
C GLY A 35 -16.04 -30.42 43.27
N SER A 36 -16.35 -29.51 44.19
CA SER A 36 -16.54 -28.09 43.88
C SER A 36 -15.27 -27.44 43.37
N ASN A 37 -14.11 -27.73 43.96
CA ASN A 37 -12.84 -27.14 43.52
C ASN A 37 -12.44 -27.62 42.11
N PHE A 38 -12.65 -28.90 41.79
CA PHE A 38 -12.36 -29.43 40.45
C PHE A 38 -13.32 -28.89 39.37
N LEU A 39 -14.60 -28.72 39.69
CA LEU A 39 -15.58 -28.14 38.77
C LEU A 39 -15.34 -26.63 38.57
N ALA A 40 -14.90 -25.91 39.62
CA ALA A 40 -14.58 -24.50 39.53
C ALA A 40 -13.40 -24.23 38.58
N GLU A 41 -12.35 -25.06 38.60
CA GLU A 41 -11.22 -24.93 37.65
C GLU A 41 -11.64 -25.17 36.20
N ARG A 42 -12.49 -26.16 35.94
CA ARG A 42 -13.02 -26.40 34.59
C ARG A 42 -13.94 -25.28 34.11
N GLN A 43 -14.81 -24.79 34.98
CA GLN A 43 -15.69 -23.68 34.67
C GLN A 43 -14.89 -22.41 34.36
N ALA A 44 -13.81 -22.13 35.13
CA ALA A 44 -12.93 -20.99 34.89
C ALA A 44 -12.25 -21.05 33.50
N MET A 45 -11.74 -22.21 33.11
CA MET A 45 -11.14 -22.41 31.78
C MET A 45 -12.16 -22.27 30.64
N GLU A 46 -13.37 -22.80 30.79
CA GLU A 46 -14.43 -22.64 29.79
C GLU A 46 -14.90 -21.19 29.67
N THR A 47 -15.01 -20.45 30.78
CA THR A 47 -15.33 -19.02 30.76
C THR A 47 -14.24 -18.20 30.09
N GLU A 48 -12.96 -18.45 30.40
CA GLU A 48 -11.85 -17.76 29.75
C GLU A 48 -11.80 -18.04 28.24
N SER A 49 -12.02 -19.29 27.82
CA SER A 49 -12.06 -19.62 26.39
C SER A 49 -13.22 -18.92 25.68
N ARG A 50 -14.39 -18.84 26.31
CA ARG A 50 -15.56 -18.15 25.74
C ARG A 50 -15.35 -16.64 25.68
N GLU A 51 -14.75 -16.05 26.71
CA GLU A 51 -14.40 -14.63 26.72
C GLU A 51 -13.38 -14.30 25.62
N ARG A 52 -12.37 -15.15 25.42
CA ARG A 52 -11.39 -14.97 24.33
C ARG A 52 -12.04 -15.10 22.95
N MET A 53 -12.95 -16.06 22.76
CA MET A 53 -13.71 -16.19 21.50
C MET A 53 -14.59 -14.97 21.25
N GLN A 54 -15.36 -14.52 22.26
CA GLN A 54 -16.19 -13.32 22.16
C GLN A 54 -15.38 -12.06 21.89
N ALA A 55 -14.21 -11.90 22.53
CA ALA A 55 -13.31 -10.79 22.28
C ALA A 55 -12.75 -10.81 20.84
N THR A 56 -12.47 -12.00 20.31
CA THR A 56 -12.00 -12.17 18.92
C THR A 56 -13.12 -11.85 17.92
N GLU A 57 -14.32 -12.37 18.13
CA GLU A 57 -15.50 -12.08 17.30
C GLU A 57 -15.86 -10.60 17.31
N ALA A 58 -15.83 -9.96 18.48
CA ALA A 58 -16.08 -8.52 18.61
C ALA A 58 -15.04 -7.69 17.86
N ARG A 59 -13.75 -8.06 17.94
CA ARG A 59 -12.68 -7.41 17.16
C ARG A 59 -12.91 -7.58 15.67
N VAL A 60 -13.15 -8.81 15.19
CA VAL A 60 -13.41 -9.09 13.76
C VAL A 60 -14.60 -8.27 13.25
N ARG A 61 -15.67 -8.16 14.05
CA ARG A 61 -16.83 -7.34 13.68
C ARG A 61 -16.51 -5.86 13.62
N LEU A 62 -15.82 -5.30 14.63
CA LEU A 62 -15.38 -3.90 14.62
C LEU A 62 -14.47 -3.60 13.42
N TYR A 63 -13.55 -4.51 13.09
CA TYR A 63 -12.73 -4.40 11.89
C TYR A 63 -13.54 -4.43 10.61
N SER A 64 -14.51 -5.35 10.49
CA SER A 64 -15.41 -5.42 9.32
C SER A 64 -16.27 -4.16 9.18
N GLU A 65 -16.78 -3.63 10.29
CA GLU A 65 -17.58 -2.40 10.30
C GLU A 65 -16.72 -1.18 9.94
N LEU A 66 -15.50 -1.06 10.47
CA LEU A 66 -14.56 0.00 10.11
C LEU A 66 -14.15 -0.08 8.64
N MET A 67 -13.90 -1.28 8.12
CA MET A 67 -13.59 -1.49 6.71
C MET A 67 -14.75 -1.10 5.82
N SER A 68 -15.97 -1.57 6.14
CA SER A 68 -17.16 -1.19 5.40
C SER A 68 -17.40 0.32 5.43
N LYS A 69 -17.22 0.97 6.59
CA LYS A 69 -17.34 2.43 6.73
C LYS A 69 -16.28 3.19 5.94
N ARG A 70 -15.06 2.68 5.92
CA ARG A 70 -13.96 3.24 5.15
C ARG A 70 -14.21 3.08 3.65
N GLU A 71 -14.62 1.89 3.20
CA GLU A 71 -14.96 1.63 1.80
C GLU A 71 -16.13 2.52 1.34
N GLU A 72 -17.16 2.67 2.18
CA GLU A 72 -18.28 3.58 1.95
C GLU A 72 -17.79 5.03 1.81
N ALA A 73 -16.96 5.51 2.74
CA ALA A 73 -16.41 6.86 2.71
C ALA A 73 -15.52 7.11 1.48
N GLU A 74 -14.66 6.15 1.12
CA GLU A 74 -13.81 6.22 -0.07
C GLU A 74 -14.63 6.16 -1.37
N SER A 75 -15.71 5.38 -1.41
CA SER A 75 -16.66 5.34 -2.53
C SER A 75 -17.42 6.66 -2.69
N SER A 76 -17.90 7.24 -1.57
CA SER A 76 -18.53 8.56 -1.59
C SER A 76 -17.56 9.66 -2.03
N LEU A 77 -16.32 9.61 -1.55
CA LEU A 77 -15.27 10.53 -1.95
C LEU A 77 -15.05 10.42 -3.46
N ARG A 78 -14.86 9.22 -4.01
CA ARG A 78 -14.72 9.01 -5.47
C ARG A 78 -15.90 9.53 -6.26
N LYS A 79 -17.13 9.36 -5.77
CA LYS A 79 -18.34 9.89 -6.40
C LYS A 79 -18.37 11.42 -6.42
N ASP A 80 -18.05 12.07 -5.30
CA ASP A 80 -18.04 13.52 -5.19
C ASP A 80 -16.89 14.13 -6.02
N MET A 81 -15.73 13.48 -6.00
CA MET A 81 -14.58 13.78 -6.87
C MET A 81 -14.96 13.68 -8.36
N PHE A 82 -15.59 12.58 -8.76
CA PHE A 82 -16.05 12.37 -10.14
C PHE A 82 -17.06 13.44 -10.55
N LYS A 83 -18.02 13.76 -9.68
CA LYS A 83 -19.01 14.82 -9.95
C LYS A 83 -18.34 16.19 -10.14
N SER A 84 -17.38 16.53 -9.29
CA SER A 84 -16.59 17.77 -9.43
C SER A 84 -15.84 17.84 -10.77
N ILE A 85 -15.25 16.72 -11.20
CA ILE A 85 -14.60 16.60 -12.53
C ILE A 85 -15.62 16.85 -13.65
N ILE A 86 -16.74 16.14 -13.64
CA ILE A 86 -17.75 16.24 -14.71
C ILE A 86 -18.29 17.68 -14.78
N ASP A 87 -18.55 18.30 -13.63
CA ASP A 87 -19.09 19.66 -13.56
C ASP A 87 -18.07 20.72 -14.00
N SER A 88 -16.78 20.53 -13.70
CA SER A 88 -15.69 21.47 -14.04
C SER A 88 -15.13 21.28 -15.46
N PHE A 89 -15.03 20.04 -15.94
CA PHE A 89 -14.43 19.70 -17.24
C PHE A 89 -15.44 19.39 -18.36
N LEU A 90 -16.54 18.68 -18.05
CA LEU A 90 -17.48 18.17 -19.05
C LEU A 90 -18.76 19.01 -19.21
N LYS A 91 -18.85 20.18 -18.59
CA LYS A 91 -19.84 21.20 -18.94
C LYS A 91 -19.23 22.34 -19.76
N PRO A 92 -18.96 22.17 -21.07
CA PRO A 92 -18.44 23.24 -21.90
C PRO A 92 -19.54 23.78 -22.82
N LYS A 93 -19.75 25.11 -22.81
CA LYS A 93 -20.06 25.82 -24.07
C LYS A 93 -19.22 27.09 -24.30
N SER A 94 -18.42 27.55 -23.34
CA SER A 94 -17.63 28.78 -23.53
C SER A 94 -16.38 28.89 -22.64
N ALA A 95 -15.86 27.79 -22.08
CA ALA A 95 -14.69 27.89 -21.20
C ALA A 95 -13.42 28.20 -22.01
N SER A 96 -12.67 29.22 -21.57
CA SER A 96 -11.40 29.63 -22.20
C SER A 96 -10.34 28.54 -22.03
N LEU A 97 -9.24 28.59 -22.81
CA LEU A 97 -8.12 27.66 -22.60
C LEU A 97 -7.50 27.82 -21.21
N GLU A 98 -7.43 29.06 -20.71
CA GLU A 98 -6.95 29.38 -19.37
C GLU A 98 -7.78 28.68 -18.29
N GLU A 99 -9.11 28.76 -18.36
CA GLU A 99 -10.01 28.10 -17.41
C GLU A 99 -9.83 26.58 -17.42
N LYS A 100 -9.61 25.98 -18.59
CA LYS A 100 -9.36 24.53 -18.70
C LYS A 100 -8.03 24.12 -18.05
N VAL A 101 -6.97 24.93 -18.21
CA VAL A 101 -5.67 24.67 -17.58
C VAL A 101 -5.77 24.83 -16.07
N LEU A 102 -6.43 25.89 -15.58
CA LEU A 102 -6.68 26.11 -14.16
C LEU A 102 -7.48 24.96 -13.54
N ASN A 103 -8.56 24.53 -14.20
CA ASN A 103 -9.36 23.40 -13.73
C ASN A 103 -8.54 22.11 -13.67
N LEU A 104 -7.65 21.87 -14.64
CA LEU A 104 -6.74 20.73 -14.59
C LEU A 104 -5.78 20.81 -13.42
N GLU A 105 -5.23 21.99 -13.12
CA GLU A 105 -4.33 22.20 -11.99
C GLU A 105 -5.03 21.91 -10.66
N LEU A 106 -6.22 22.47 -10.45
CA LEU A 106 -7.01 22.22 -9.25
C LEU A 106 -7.32 20.73 -9.11
N LEU A 107 -7.71 20.08 -10.21
CA LEU A 107 -7.98 18.66 -10.19
C LEU A 107 -6.74 17.84 -9.85
N ALA A 108 -5.62 18.18 -10.47
CA ALA A 108 -4.34 17.54 -10.26
C ALA A 108 -3.89 17.61 -8.80
N TYR A 109 -3.88 18.79 -8.19
CA TYR A 109 -3.41 18.91 -6.82
C TYR A 109 -4.26 18.17 -5.82
N ASN A 110 -5.58 18.09 -6.04
CA ASN A 110 -6.46 17.41 -5.11
C ASN A 110 -6.49 15.88 -5.34
N PHE A 111 -6.21 15.39 -6.55
CA PHE A 111 -6.51 14.00 -6.90
C PHE A 111 -5.39 13.24 -7.62
N HIS A 112 -4.16 13.75 -7.57
CA HIS A 112 -2.99 13.10 -8.19
C HIS A 112 -2.68 11.69 -7.69
N GLU A 113 -3.16 11.27 -6.51
CA GLU A 113 -3.01 9.90 -6.01
C GLU A 113 -4.18 8.98 -6.40
N SER A 114 -5.31 9.55 -6.80
CA SER A 114 -6.58 8.82 -6.92
C SER A 114 -7.05 8.64 -8.36
N LEU A 115 -6.48 9.37 -9.32
CA LEU A 115 -6.90 9.34 -10.73
C LEU A 115 -5.72 9.34 -11.70
N ASN A 116 -5.91 8.68 -12.86
CA ASN A 116 -4.98 8.79 -13.97
C ASN A 116 -5.29 10.09 -14.73
N LEU A 117 -4.44 11.09 -14.54
CA LEU A 117 -4.60 12.41 -15.13
C LEU A 117 -3.93 12.52 -16.51
N GLU A 118 -3.04 11.60 -16.86
CA GLU A 118 -2.25 11.64 -18.10
C GLU A 118 -3.12 11.86 -19.35
N PRO A 119 -4.26 11.17 -19.57
CA PRO A 119 -5.11 11.42 -20.73
C PRO A 119 -5.65 12.85 -20.80
N LEU A 120 -5.92 13.49 -19.65
CA LEU A 120 -6.39 14.87 -19.58
C LEU A 120 -5.29 15.87 -19.94
N PHE A 121 -4.07 15.63 -19.44
CA PHE A 121 -2.88 16.42 -19.80
C PHE A 121 -2.59 16.34 -21.30
N ILE A 122 -2.59 15.13 -21.88
CA ILE A 122 -2.37 14.92 -23.32
C ILE A 122 -3.47 15.60 -24.15
N HIS A 123 -4.74 15.44 -23.75
CA HIS A 123 -5.86 16.05 -24.45
C HIS A 123 -5.77 17.58 -24.45
N LEU A 124 -5.45 18.19 -23.31
CA LEU A 124 -5.32 19.64 -23.20
C LEU A 124 -4.08 20.17 -23.93
N LYS A 125 -2.92 19.48 -23.85
CA LYS A 125 -1.72 19.78 -24.67
C LYS A 125 -2.07 19.82 -26.15
N LYS A 126 -2.84 18.85 -26.63
CA LYS A 126 -3.30 18.81 -28.04
C LYS A 126 -4.20 19.99 -28.38
N GLN A 127 -5.17 20.33 -27.54
CA GLN A 127 -6.04 21.51 -27.76
C GLN A 127 -5.26 22.82 -27.80
N ILE A 128 -4.33 23.02 -26.87
CA ILE A 128 -3.49 24.22 -26.80
C ILE A 128 -2.61 24.33 -28.05
N THR A 129 -2.01 23.21 -28.48
CA THR A 129 -1.11 23.17 -29.65
C THR A 129 -1.84 23.52 -30.95
N LEU A 130 -3.09 23.07 -31.10
CA LEU A 130 -3.94 23.37 -32.25
C LEU A 130 -4.58 24.77 -32.20
N SER A 131 -4.52 25.45 -31.04
CA SER A 131 -5.10 26.77 -30.89
C SER A 131 -4.28 27.85 -31.62
N LYS A 132 -4.96 28.89 -32.10
CA LYS A 132 -4.35 30.08 -32.70
C LYS A 132 -4.02 31.17 -31.67
N ASP A 133 -4.12 30.86 -30.39
CA ASP A 133 -3.90 31.82 -29.32
C ASP A 133 -2.41 32.20 -29.23
N SER A 134 -2.13 33.50 -29.16
CA SER A 134 -0.78 34.04 -28.91
C SER A 134 -0.19 33.56 -27.58
N GLY A 135 -1.03 33.26 -26.59
CA GLY A 135 -0.64 32.78 -25.25
C GLY A 135 -0.36 31.28 -25.16
N LYS A 136 -0.45 30.52 -26.27
CA LYS A 136 -0.33 29.04 -26.25
C LYS A 136 0.92 28.52 -25.53
N GLN A 137 2.05 29.20 -25.67
CA GLN A 137 3.31 28.78 -25.05
C GLN A 137 3.24 28.88 -23.52
N ALA A 138 2.62 29.94 -22.99
CA ALA A 138 2.44 30.12 -21.55
C ALA A 138 1.56 29.01 -20.96
N TYR A 139 0.48 28.61 -21.66
CA TYR A 139 -0.37 27.50 -21.23
C TYR A 139 0.37 26.16 -21.26
N LEU A 140 1.20 25.90 -22.27
CA LEU A 140 2.03 24.69 -22.32
C LEU A 140 3.06 24.66 -21.18
N ASP A 141 3.70 25.78 -20.88
CA ASP A 141 4.68 25.85 -19.79
C ASP A 141 4.01 25.74 -18.41
N TRP A 142 2.79 26.29 -18.24
CA TRP A 142 1.96 26.06 -17.06
C TRP A 142 1.59 24.59 -16.91
N LEU A 143 1.09 23.96 -17.97
CA LEU A 143 0.72 22.54 -17.97
C LEU A 143 1.91 21.63 -17.59
N ASN A 144 3.09 21.89 -18.18
CA ASN A 144 4.33 21.18 -17.85
C ASN A 144 4.78 21.44 -16.41
N LYS A 145 4.57 22.66 -15.88
CA LYS A 145 4.88 22.98 -14.48
C LYS A 145 4.01 22.14 -13.53
N VAL A 146 2.69 22.14 -13.75
CA VAL A 146 1.75 21.37 -12.92
C VAL A 146 2.09 19.89 -12.95
N ALA A 147 2.35 19.32 -14.13
CA ALA A 147 2.69 17.90 -14.25
C ALA A 147 3.98 17.55 -13.50
N ARG A 148 5.02 18.39 -13.58
CA ARG A 148 6.25 18.20 -12.80
C ARG A 148 6.01 18.27 -11.29
N GLU A 149 5.16 19.18 -10.83
CA GLU A 149 4.82 19.27 -9.41
C GLU A 149 4.08 18.03 -8.90
N ILE A 150 3.17 17.48 -9.72
CA ILE A 150 2.52 16.20 -9.42
C ILE A 150 3.54 15.07 -9.36
N ALA A 151 4.37 14.92 -10.38
CA ALA A 151 5.35 13.85 -10.46
C ALA A 151 6.32 13.90 -9.27
N ARG A 152 6.76 15.10 -8.85
CA ARG A 152 7.57 15.29 -7.63
C ARG A 152 6.84 14.88 -6.36
N LYS A 153 5.56 15.22 -6.20
CA LYS A 153 4.76 14.78 -5.04
C LYS A 153 4.64 13.26 -4.99
N GLN A 154 4.37 12.63 -6.13
CA GLN A 154 4.34 11.17 -6.22
C GLN A 154 5.70 10.54 -5.91
N LEU A 155 6.80 11.09 -6.45
CA LEU A 155 8.15 10.63 -6.14
C LEU A 155 8.45 10.65 -4.63
N LEU A 156 8.06 11.71 -3.91
CA LEU A 156 8.25 11.79 -2.46
C LEU A 156 7.52 10.67 -1.71
N ILE A 157 6.32 10.28 -2.16
CA ILE A 157 5.56 9.16 -1.59
C ILE A 157 6.29 7.83 -1.87
N LEU A 158 6.71 7.63 -3.11
CA LEU A 158 7.42 6.41 -3.53
C LEU A 158 8.77 6.25 -2.83
N GLU A 159 9.50 7.35 -2.60
CA GLU A 159 10.75 7.37 -1.84
C GLU A 159 10.58 6.94 -0.38
N GLY A 160 9.38 7.07 0.19
CA GLY A 160 9.09 6.59 1.55
C GLY A 160 9.24 5.09 1.71
N ALA A 161 9.07 4.31 0.63
CA ALA A 161 9.18 2.85 0.64
C ALA A 161 10.18 2.28 -0.39
N GLY A 162 10.65 3.12 -1.31
CA GLY A 162 11.56 2.75 -2.38
C GLY A 162 12.94 3.42 -2.26
N LYS A 163 13.67 3.36 -3.37
CA LYS A 163 14.94 4.06 -3.58
C LYS A 163 14.92 4.75 -4.93
N LYS A 164 15.70 5.82 -5.06
CA LYS A 164 15.84 6.53 -6.33
C LYS A 164 17.28 6.93 -6.61
N PHE A 165 17.53 7.28 -7.85
CA PHE A 165 18.71 8.01 -8.27
C PHE A 165 18.38 8.96 -9.42
N ASP A 166 19.16 10.04 -9.50
CA ASP A 166 18.97 11.07 -10.52
C ASP A 166 20.05 10.93 -11.59
N ARG A 167 19.71 11.29 -12.83
CA ARG A 167 20.67 11.38 -13.95
C ARG A 167 20.46 12.65 -14.74
N THR A 168 21.58 13.26 -15.11
CA THR A 168 21.59 14.39 -16.05
C THR A 168 22.02 13.89 -17.42
N ILE A 169 21.25 14.25 -18.44
CA ILE A 169 21.46 13.87 -19.83
C ILE A 169 21.96 15.10 -20.58
N ASP A 170 23.09 14.98 -21.26
CA ASP A 170 23.58 16.00 -22.20
C ASP A 170 22.96 15.76 -23.59
N LEU A 171 21.99 16.61 -23.95
CA LEU A 171 21.28 16.53 -25.23
C LEU A 171 22.15 16.94 -26.42
N LYS A 172 23.20 17.75 -26.20
CA LYS A 172 24.15 18.10 -27.27
C LYS A 172 25.05 16.92 -27.59
N ALA A 173 25.49 16.17 -26.59
CA ALA A 173 26.27 14.95 -26.77
C ALA A 173 25.43 13.84 -27.42
N LEU A 174 24.17 13.70 -27.02
CA LEU A 174 23.23 12.74 -27.60
C LEU A 174 23.07 12.92 -29.12
N ARG A 175 22.85 14.16 -29.59
CA ARG A 175 22.70 14.47 -31.03
C ARG A 175 23.93 14.11 -31.88
N LYS A 176 25.10 13.93 -31.27
CA LYS A 176 26.35 13.59 -31.95
C LYS A 176 26.67 12.09 -31.92
N THR A 177 25.92 11.30 -31.14
CA THR A 177 26.22 9.89 -30.88
C THR A 177 25.16 9.00 -31.52
N PRO A 178 25.37 8.53 -32.77
CA PRO A 178 24.44 7.60 -33.40
C PRO A 178 24.47 6.26 -32.64
N GLY A 179 23.35 5.91 -32.00
CA GLY A 179 23.23 4.72 -31.14
C GLY A 179 22.87 5.02 -29.68
N GLY A 180 22.81 6.30 -29.30
CA GLY A 180 22.39 6.74 -27.98
C GLY A 180 23.54 6.91 -26.99
N THR A 181 23.24 7.50 -25.84
CA THR A 181 24.18 7.76 -24.75
C THR A 181 23.84 6.85 -23.57
N VAL A 182 24.79 5.99 -23.18
CA VAL A 182 24.67 5.17 -21.96
C VAL A 182 24.93 6.06 -20.75
N LEU A 183 24.00 6.07 -19.79
CA LEU A 183 24.16 6.76 -18.52
C LEU A 183 24.91 5.89 -17.51
N GLU A 184 25.46 6.51 -16.48
CA GLU A 184 26.12 5.79 -15.38
C GLU A 184 25.14 4.79 -14.74
N GLU A 185 25.56 3.51 -14.68
CA GLU A 185 24.76 2.43 -14.09
C GLU A 185 24.54 2.68 -12.60
N CYS A 186 23.43 2.18 -12.06
CA CYS A 186 23.12 2.31 -10.64
C CYS A 186 22.57 1.00 -10.09
N THR A 187 22.94 0.69 -8.85
CA THR A 187 22.39 -0.46 -8.14
C THR A 187 21.48 0.03 -7.04
N LEU A 188 20.24 -0.45 -7.00
CA LEU A 188 19.28 -0.14 -5.95
C LEU A 188 18.79 -1.42 -5.28
N THR A 189 18.55 -1.33 -3.98
CA THR A 189 18.05 -2.44 -3.16
C THR A 189 16.75 -2.04 -2.48
N VAL A 190 15.69 -2.82 -2.72
CA VAL A 190 14.37 -2.68 -2.08
C VAL A 190 13.94 -4.09 -1.66
N ASP A 191 13.46 -4.25 -0.43
CA ASP A 191 13.06 -5.53 0.16
C ASP A 191 14.12 -6.64 0.04
N LYS A 192 15.40 -6.29 0.24
CA LYS A 192 16.58 -7.17 0.11
C LYS A 192 16.84 -7.70 -1.31
N ILE A 193 16.10 -7.21 -2.31
CA ILE A 193 16.31 -7.55 -3.72
C ILE A 193 17.12 -6.43 -4.36
N GLU A 194 18.36 -6.77 -4.72
CA GLU A 194 19.30 -5.90 -5.40
C GLU A 194 19.09 -5.96 -6.92
N ARG A 195 19.05 -4.79 -7.56
CA ARG A 195 18.89 -4.67 -9.01
C ARG A 195 19.84 -3.64 -9.59
N HIS A 196 20.42 -4.00 -10.73
CA HIS A 196 21.31 -3.15 -11.51
C HIS A 196 20.52 -2.50 -12.65
N PHE A 197 20.52 -1.18 -12.67
CA PHE A 197 19.81 -0.35 -13.63
C PHE A 197 20.80 0.27 -14.61
N ARG A 198 20.56 0.01 -15.90
CA ARG A 198 21.30 0.59 -17.00
C ARG A 198 20.33 1.31 -17.93
N ILE A 199 20.60 2.58 -18.17
CA ILE A 199 19.72 3.46 -18.97
C ILE A 199 20.50 3.92 -20.18
N ILE A 200 19.92 3.73 -21.36
CA ILE A 200 20.46 4.17 -22.62
C ILE A 200 19.49 5.18 -23.20
N VAL A 201 19.94 6.42 -23.37
CA VAL A 201 19.14 7.48 -23.98
C VAL A 201 19.33 7.39 -25.49
N LEU A 202 18.28 7.10 -26.24
CA LEU A 202 18.35 6.84 -27.68
C LEU A 202 18.15 8.11 -28.50
N GLU A 203 17.11 8.88 -28.17
CA GLU A 203 16.73 10.10 -28.87
C GLU A 203 15.97 11.05 -27.95
N ALA A 204 15.90 12.33 -28.34
CA ALA A 204 15.16 13.34 -27.60
C ALA A 204 14.44 14.28 -28.56
N ASP A 205 13.14 14.44 -28.36
CA ASP A 205 12.29 15.34 -29.12
C ASP A 205 12.17 16.68 -28.38
N SER A 206 12.66 17.75 -29.01
CA SER A 206 12.64 19.09 -28.44
C SER A 206 11.30 19.81 -28.58
N GLU A 207 10.43 19.37 -29.49
CA GLU A 207 9.08 19.92 -29.69
C GLU A 207 8.12 19.36 -28.64
N THR A 208 8.11 18.03 -28.48
CA THR A 208 7.23 17.38 -27.51
C THR A 208 7.79 17.40 -26.09
N LYS A 209 9.11 17.68 -25.94
CA LYS A 209 9.90 17.62 -24.69
C LYS A 209 9.89 16.22 -24.09
N GLU A 210 10.15 15.22 -24.93
CA GLU A 210 10.16 13.81 -24.57
C GLU A 210 11.52 13.18 -24.89
N ILE A 211 11.90 12.15 -24.15
CA ILE A 211 13.16 11.44 -24.31
C ILE A 211 12.86 9.97 -24.48
N LYS A 212 13.38 9.36 -25.53
CA LYS A 212 13.29 7.92 -25.71
C LYS A 212 14.44 7.24 -24.99
N VAL A 213 14.10 6.30 -24.13
CA VAL A 213 15.04 5.56 -23.30
C VAL A 213 14.87 4.07 -23.50
N ARG A 214 15.98 3.35 -23.39
CA ARG A 214 16.00 1.92 -23.16
C ARG A 214 16.47 1.66 -21.75
N LEU A 215 15.62 0.99 -20.99
CA LEU A 215 15.85 0.59 -19.62
C LEU A 215 16.20 -0.90 -19.60
N GLU A 216 17.42 -1.21 -19.18
CA GLU A 216 17.89 -2.57 -18.92
C GLU A 216 18.02 -2.77 -17.41
N ILE A 217 17.37 -3.80 -16.88
CA ILE A 217 17.38 -4.13 -15.45
C ILE A 217 17.89 -5.55 -15.30
N ARG A 218 18.91 -5.74 -14.46
CA ARG A 218 19.44 -7.05 -14.09
C ARG A 218 19.14 -7.33 -12.63
N THR A 219 18.57 -8.50 -12.36
CA THR A 219 18.34 -8.98 -10.99
C THR A 219 19.22 -10.20 -10.76
N ASP A 220 20.11 -10.10 -9.79
CA ASP A 220 20.92 -11.24 -9.37
C ASP A 220 20.08 -12.12 -8.45
N LYS A 221 20.01 -13.42 -8.75
CA LYS A 221 19.31 -14.40 -7.92
C LYS A 221 20.32 -15.10 -7.03
N GLU A 222 20.12 -15.06 -5.72
CA GLU A 222 20.95 -15.84 -4.79
C GLU A 222 20.88 -17.34 -5.15
N GLY A 223 22.03 -17.94 -5.43
CA GLY A 223 22.16 -19.39 -5.63
C GLY A 223 21.84 -19.94 -7.02
N VAL A 224 21.57 -19.09 -8.03
CA VAL A 224 21.34 -19.51 -9.42
C VAL A 224 22.25 -18.70 -10.36
N GLU A 225 22.93 -19.36 -11.30
CA GLU A 225 23.77 -18.68 -12.33
C GLU A 225 22.95 -17.83 -13.33
N GLU A 226 21.62 -17.87 -13.24
CA GLU A 226 20.72 -17.24 -14.20
C GLU A 226 20.26 -15.86 -13.71
N THR A 227 20.85 -14.81 -14.28
CA THR A 227 20.44 -13.42 -14.07
C THR A 227 19.14 -13.12 -14.80
N GLU A 228 18.11 -12.67 -14.08
CA GLU A 228 16.88 -12.18 -14.72
C GLU A 228 17.18 -10.83 -15.39
N ARG A 229 16.85 -10.72 -16.68
CA ARG A 229 17.02 -9.48 -17.45
C ARG A 229 15.67 -8.99 -17.93
N ASN A 230 15.35 -7.74 -17.59
CA ASN A 230 14.19 -7.03 -18.11
C ASN A 230 14.68 -5.88 -18.99
N GLU A 231 14.15 -5.77 -20.20
CA GLU A 231 14.48 -4.71 -21.15
C GLU A 231 13.18 -4.07 -21.64
N ALA A 232 13.12 -2.74 -21.61
CA ALA A 232 11.99 -1.97 -22.12
C ALA A 232 12.47 -0.71 -22.83
N GLU A 233 11.82 -0.36 -23.95
CA GLU A 233 12.10 0.85 -24.71
C GLU A 233 10.81 1.68 -24.83
N PHE A 234 10.85 2.92 -24.37
CA PHE A 234 9.67 3.81 -24.32
C PHE A 234 10.09 5.28 -24.30
N TRP A 235 9.12 6.17 -24.56
CA TRP A 235 9.27 7.61 -24.44
C TRP A 235 8.94 8.06 -23.02
N VAL A 236 9.70 9.03 -22.51
CA VAL A 236 9.49 9.66 -21.20
C VAL A 236 9.33 11.17 -21.38
N GLY A 237 8.20 11.70 -20.96
CA GLY A 237 7.81 13.10 -20.95
C GLY A 237 7.35 13.58 -19.57
N PHE A 238 6.80 14.79 -19.52
CA PHE A 238 6.33 15.38 -18.25
C PHE A 238 5.04 14.79 -17.70
N PHE A 239 4.28 14.03 -18.51
CA PHE A 239 2.96 13.52 -18.14
C PHE A 239 2.99 12.06 -17.68
N ASP A 240 4.18 11.45 -17.70
CA ASP A 240 4.37 10.06 -17.30
C ASP A 240 4.54 10.00 -15.78
N PHE A 241 3.41 9.81 -15.10
CA PHE A 241 3.32 9.86 -13.65
C PHE A 241 3.73 8.50 -13.04
N PRO A 242 4.72 8.44 -12.13
CA PRO A 242 5.36 7.19 -11.72
C PRO A 242 4.45 6.19 -10.99
N MET A 243 3.38 6.67 -10.32
CA MET A 243 2.40 5.77 -9.69
C MET A 243 1.55 5.00 -10.70
N ILE A 244 1.48 5.48 -11.95
CA ILE A 244 0.64 4.93 -13.02
C ILE A 244 1.51 4.30 -14.11
N ASP A 245 2.45 5.07 -14.65
CA ASP A 245 3.36 4.66 -15.68
C ASP A 245 4.65 4.12 -15.05
N ASN A 246 4.74 2.80 -14.99
CA ASN A 246 5.86 2.08 -14.42
C ASN A 246 6.04 0.72 -15.09
N THR A 247 7.30 0.28 -15.10
CA THR A 247 7.69 -1.07 -15.48
C THR A 247 7.48 -2.00 -14.29
N ARG A 248 6.70 -3.06 -14.49
CA ARG A 248 6.51 -4.13 -13.48
C ARG A 248 7.70 -5.09 -13.52
N LEU A 249 8.19 -5.46 -12.35
CA LEU A 249 9.31 -6.36 -12.14
C LEU A 249 8.85 -7.58 -11.32
N SER A 250 9.72 -8.58 -11.19
CA SER A 250 9.48 -9.71 -10.29
C SER A 250 9.33 -9.25 -8.82
N HIS A 251 8.70 -10.08 -8.00
CA HIS A 251 8.45 -9.84 -6.56
C HIS A 251 7.51 -8.66 -6.26
N ASP A 252 6.55 -8.39 -7.15
CA ASP A 252 5.63 -7.24 -7.06
C ASP A 252 6.37 -5.92 -6.79
N GLN A 253 7.49 -5.71 -7.48
CA GLN A 253 8.24 -4.45 -7.41
C GLN A 253 8.16 -3.74 -8.76
N ARG A 254 8.39 -2.43 -8.74
CA ARG A 254 8.18 -1.57 -9.90
C ARG A 254 9.27 -0.53 -10.01
N CYS A 255 9.51 -0.12 -11.25
CA CYS A 255 10.44 0.94 -11.58
C CYS A 255 9.76 1.95 -12.49
N ALA A 256 9.95 3.24 -12.22
CA ALA A 256 9.50 4.31 -13.09
C ALA A 256 10.66 5.27 -13.41
N ILE A 257 10.62 5.89 -14.59
CA ILE A 257 11.53 6.96 -14.99
C ILE A 257 10.69 8.22 -15.13
N VAL A 258 11.07 9.29 -14.45
CA VAL A 258 10.36 10.56 -14.45
C VAL A 258 11.26 11.63 -15.06
N LEU A 259 10.71 12.46 -15.94
CA LEU A 259 11.40 13.64 -16.48
C LEU A 259 11.23 14.86 -15.56
N ASP A 260 12.29 15.28 -14.88
CA ASP A 260 12.27 16.41 -13.95
C ASP A 260 12.43 17.77 -14.66
N GLU A 261 13.35 17.81 -15.61
CA GLU A 261 13.71 19.03 -16.33
C GLU A 261 14.06 18.71 -17.77
N PHE A 262 13.64 19.57 -18.69
CA PHE A 262 13.99 19.48 -20.11
C PHE A 262 14.33 20.88 -20.61
N SER A 263 15.54 21.03 -21.14
CA SER A 263 16.04 22.28 -21.72
C SER A 263 16.59 22.03 -23.12
N LYS A 264 17.12 23.06 -23.78
CA LYS A 264 17.74 22.91 -25.11
C LYS A 264 19.04 22.11 -25.10
N SER A 265 19.72 22.03 -23.96
CA SER A 265 21.06 21.43 -23.84
C SER A 265 21.13 20.24 -22.91
N SER A 266 20.22 20.15 -21.95
CA SER A 266 20.22 19.09 -20.95
C SER A 266 18.81 18.71 -20.55
N ALA A 267 18.68 17.47 -20.07
CA ALA A 267 17.51 17.01 -19.36
C ALA A 267 17.92 16.33 -18.06
N LYS A 268 17.00 16.28 -17.10
CA LYS A 268 17.19 15.53 -15.85
C LYS A 268 16.07 14.51 -15.72
N ILE A 269 16.46 13.29 -15.39
CA ILE A 269 15.53 12.21 -15.10
C ILE A 269 15.80 11.68 -13.69
N THR A 270 14.74 11.22 -13.06
CA THR A 270 14.79 10.46 -11.80
C THR A 270 14.30 9.05 -12.09
N VAL A 271 15.06 8.05 -11.65
CA VAL A 271 14.59 6.67 -11.64
C VAL A 271 14.24 6.28 -10.24
N VAL A 272 13.02 5.78 -10.05
CA VAL A 272 12.51 5.32 -8.76
C VAL A 272 12.18 3.85 -8.83
N TYR A 273 12.63 3.10 -7.84
CA TYR A 273 12.44 1.66 -7.67
C TYR A 273 11.75 1.42 -6.33
N PHE A 274 10.61 0.74 -6.35
CA PHE A 274 9.70 0.72 -5.20
C PHE A 274 8.76 -0.50 -5.20
N PRO A 275 8.14 -0.84 -4.06
CA PRO A 275 7.16 -1.93 -3.98
C PRO A 275 5.86 -1.63 -4.74
N GLY A 276 5.25 -2.66 -5.33
CA GLY A 276 4.04 -2.59 -6.14
C GLY A 276 2.82 -2.07 -5.39
N SER A 277 2.83 -2.23 -4.07
CA SER A 277 1.86 -1.67 -3.13
C SER A 277 1.69 -0.15 -3.22
N TYR A 278 2.71 0.56 -3.72
CA TYR A 278 2.69 2.02 -3.88
C TYR A 278 2.33 2.47 -5.31
N ALA A 279 2.26 1.55 -6.29
CA ALA A 279 1.83 1.84 -7.66
C ALA A 279 0.36 1.48 -7.86
N SER A 280 -0.56 2.35 -7.46
CA SER A 280 -1.95 2.19 -7.86
C SER A 280 -2.80 3.41 -7.50
N LEU A 281 -3.86 3.61 -8.29
CA LEU A 281 -5.04 4.43 -7.95
C LEU A 281 -6.06 3.68 -7.09
N LYS A 282 -5.81 2.38 -6.89
CA LYS A 282 -6.65 1.43 -6.17
C LYS A 282 -5.83 0.78 -5.07
N GLU A 283 -6.28 0.99 -3.84
CA GLU A 283 -5.94 0.22 -2.64
C GLU A 283 -4.45 -0.03 -2.47
N LYS A 284 -3.80 0.79 -1.62
CA LYS A 284 -2.66 0.33 -0.83
C LYS A 284 -2.98 -1.11 -0.36
N PRO A 285 -2.12 -2.11 -0.60
CA PRO A 285 -2.27 -3.45 -0.06
C PRO A 285 -2.16 -3.40 1.47
N TYR A 286 -3.24 -2.99 2.12
CA TYR A 286 -3.47 -3.17 3.55
C TYR A 286 -3.53 -4.66 3.92
N TYR A 287 -3.50 -5.57 2.93
CA TYR A 287 -3.36 -7.00 3.15
C TYR A 287 -2.14 -7.37 3.98
N GLU A 288 -1.01 -6.64 3.90
CA GLU A 288 0.16 -6.93 4.75
C GLU A 288 -0.06 -6.48 6.21
N GLU A 289 -0.67 -5.32 6.44
CA GLU A 289 -1.09 -4.88 7.78
C GLU A 289 -2.15 -5.81 8.38
N VAL A 290 -3.08 -6.30 7.55
CA VAL A 290 -4.13 -7.26 7.91
C VAL A 290 -3.53 -8.62 8.24
N ARG A 291 -2.49 -9.07 7.53
CA ARG A 291 -1.82 -10.34 7.81
C ARG A 291 -1.03 -10.29 9.11
N GLN A 292 -0.33 -9.18 9.38
CA GLN A 292 0.41 -8.97 10.64
C GLN A 292 -0.51 -8.80 11.87
N HIS A 293 -1.71 -8.23 11.71
CA HIS A 293 -2.65 -8.07 12.83
C HIS A 293 -3.55 -9.29 13.08
N LEU A 294 -3.74 -10.17 12.10
CA LEU A 294 -4.56 -11.38 12.23
C LEU A 294 -3.77 -12.64 12.62
N LEU A 295 -2.46 -12.66 12.39
CA LEU A 295 -1.58 -13.76 12.79
C LEU A 295 -0.49 -13.20 13.71
N PRO A 296 -0.65 -13.28 15.04
CA PRO A 296 0.52 -13.29 15.91
C PRO A 296 1.34 -14.55 15.61
N ASP A 297 2.67 -14.43 15.64
CA ASP A 297 3.62 -15.54 15.41
C ASP A 297 3.25 -16.84 16.14
#